data_AF-A0A087NF48-F1
#
_entry.id   AF-A0A087NF48-F1
#
_cell.length_a   1.000
_cell.length_b   1.000
_cell.length_c   1.000
_cell.angle_alpha   90.00
_cell.angle_beta   90.00
_cell.angle_gamma   90.00
#
_symmetry.space_group_name_H-M   'P 1'
#
loop_
_entity.id
_entity.type
_entity.pdbx_description
1 polymer ?
#
loop_
_entity_poly.entity_id
_entity_poly.type
_entity_poly.pdbx_seq_one_letter_code
_entity_poly.pdbx_strand_id
1 'polypeptide(L)'
;MPRFDLAQMARRTRNIRRSSIVLRDIVPPSTLATDLFRGSYLPVITAWTDALPRIEAAYTRTLSEITQDSPADVRAEIDGAAAAIDRLVLLLSPGLRDWALRVEQWQRGKWRGAVLSATGVDLQTMIGAGDMRAPIETAIEWNTSLIRDVSDQARQRISNAVFDGLRNRTPAREVAKSVREAADMGRARSVRIASDQLSKITSSLADERRREAGIDAWRWRHSGKLHPRADHVARNGKEYTDETAPKDRPGQLPFCGCRGQAVITFD
;
A
#
# COMPACT_ATOMS: atom_id res chain seq x y z
N MET A 1 -11.72 -14.76 -20.12
CA MET A 1 -12.39 -14.17 -21.31
C MET A 1 -12.83 -12.77 -20.95
N PRO A 2 -12.73 -11.79 -21.86
CA PRO A 2 -13.16 -10.42 -21.58
C PRO A 2 -14.65 -10.38 -21.25
N ARG A 3 -15.04 -9.44 -20.38
CA ARG A 3 -16.44 -9.23 -19.99
C ARG A 3 -17.21 -8.49 -21.10
N PHE A 4 -16.54 -7.59 -21.81
CA PHE A 4 -17.08 -6.86 -22.96
C PHE A 4 -15.95 -6.45 -23.92
N ASP A 5 -16.29 -6.20 -25.18
CA ASP A 5 -15.35 -5.72 -26.19
C ASP A 5 -15.49 -4.21 -26.38
N LEU A 6 -14.60 -3.45 -25.73
CA LEU A 6 -14.65 -1.99 -25.80
C LEU A 6 -14.32 -1.45 -27.21
N ALA A 7 -13.46 -2.13 -27.97
CA ALA A 7 -13.07 -1.69 -29.30
C ALA A 7 -14.26 -1.76 -30.27
N GLN A 8 -15.01 -2.86 -30.23
CA GLN A 8 -16.23 -3.03 -31.01
C GLN A 8 -17.32 -2.01 -30.61
N MET A 9 -17.54 -1.80 -29.31
CA MET A 9 -18.51 -0.81 -28.83
C MET A 9 -18.15 0.61 -29.28
N ALA A 10 -16.88 0.96 -29.23
CA ALA A 10 -16.38 2.27 -29.65
C ALA A 10 -16.57 2.50 -31.16
N ARG A 11 -16.31 1.49 -32.02
CA ARG A 11 -16.60 1.53 -33.47
C ARG A 11 -18.08 1.76 -33.78
N ARG A 12 -18.98 1.18 -32.98
CA ARG A 12 -20.44 1.39 -33.13
C ARG A 12 -20.88 2.80 -32.70
N THR A 13 -20.20 3.37 -31.71
CA THR A 13 -20.56 4.67 -31.14
C THR A 13 -20.09 5.84 -31.99
N ARG A 14 -18.93 5.72 -32.65
CA ARG A 14 -18.35 6.79 -33.47
C ARG A 14 -17.49 6.23 -34.58
N ASN A 15 -17.35 7.00 -35.66
CA ASN A 15 -16.41 6.68 -36.74
C ASN A 15 -14.95 6.87 -36.26
N ILE A 16 -14.23 5.77 -36.01
CA ILE A 16 -12.85 5.77 -35.56
C ILE A 16 -11.94 5.44 -36.76
N ARG A 17 -11.19 6.44 -37.22
CA ARG A 17 -10.24 6.33 -38.34
C ARG A 17 -8.82 5.94 -37.94
N ARG A 18 -8.52 5.94 -36.65
CA ARG A 18 -7.19 5.62 -36.09
C ARG A 18 -7.13 4.16 -35.69
N SER A 19 -5.98 3.53 -35.90
CA SER A 19 -5.73 2.12 -35.54
C SER A 19 -5.70 1.88 -34.04
N SER A 20 -5.35 2.89 -33.23
CA SER A 20 -5.36 2.77 -31.77
C SER A 20 -5.68 4.07 -31.04
N ILE A 21 -6.09 3.93 -29.77
CA ILE A 21 -6.30 5.02 -28.83
C ILE A 21 -5.67 4.68 -27.49
N VAL A 22 -4.72 5.52 -27.07
CA VAL A 22 -4.19 5.48 -25.71
C VAL A 22 -5.12 6.23 -24.78
N LEU A 23 -5.65 5.57 -23.75
CA LEU A 23 -6.49 6.21 -22.75
C LEU A 23 -5.65 7.17 -21.89
N ARG A 24 -6.24 8.25 -21.36
CA ARG A 24 -5.53 9.19 -20.47
C ARG A 24 -4.91 8.46 -19.27
N ASP A 25 -3.76 8.94 -18.80
CA ASP A 25 -3.08 8.37 -17.62
C ASP A 25 -3.93 8.61 -16.37
N ILE A 26 -3.98 7.61 -15.48
CA ILE A 26 -4.76 7.64 -14.24
C ILE A 26 -3.78 7.63 -13.07
N VAL A 27 -3.41 8.83 -12.63
CA VAL A 27 -2.47 9.02 -11.52
C VAL A 27 -3.26 9.12 -10.20
N PRO A 28 -3.02 8.22 -9.23
CA PRO A 28 -3.72 8.28 -7.96
C PRO A 28 -3.24 9.46 -7.10
N PRO A 29 -4.16 10.20 -6.45
CA PRO A 29 -3.77 11.27 -5.54
C PRO A 29 -3.13 10.69 -4.28
N SER A 30 -2.07 11.35 -3.80
CA SER A 30 -1.34 10.94 -2.59
C SER A 30 -2.20 10.96 -1.31
N THR A 31 -3.33 11.66 -1.34
CA THR A 31 -4.31 11.68 -0.24
C THR A 31 -4.83 10.27 0.06
N LEU A 32 -5.03 9.41 -0.94
CA LEU A 32 -5.48 8.03 -0.70
C LEU A 32 -4.44 7.20 0.07
N ALA A 33 -3.15 7.46 -0.13
CA ALA A 33 -2.09 6.83 0.67
C ALA A 33 -2.03 7.42 2.08
N THR A 34 -2.28 8.73 2.20
CA THR A 34 -2.37 9.42 3.49
C THR A 34 -3.52 8.88 4.33
N ASP A 35 -4.66 8.59 3.70
CA ASP A 35 -5.83 8.01 4.36
C ASP A 35 -5.55 6.60 4.87
N LEU A 36 -4.89 5.74 4.07
CA LEU A 36 -4.43 4.42 4.52
C LEU A 36 -3.46 4.53 5.71
N PHE A 37 -2.48 5.42 5.61
CA PHE A 37 -1.53 5.64 6.70
C PHE A 37 -2.25 6.06 7.98
N ARG A 38 -3.11 7.09 7.92
CA ARG A 38 -3.80 7.62 9.10
C ARG A 38 -4.83 6.66 9.67
N GLY A 39 -5.57 5.95 8.81
CA GLY A 39 -6.66 5.07 9.21
C GLY A 39 -6.23 3.69 9.66
N SER A 40 -5.04 3.22 9.28
CA SER A 40 -4.62 1.83 9.54
C SER A 40 -3.22 1.69 10.13
N TYR A 41 -2.22 2.43 9.65
CA TYR A 41 -0.85 2.25 10.14
C TYR A 41 -0.50 3.14 11.35
N LEU A 42 -0.94 4.39 11.34
CA LEU A 42 -0.66 5.36 12.38
C LEU A 42 -1.20 4.91 13.76
N PRO A 43 -2.42 4.36 13.89
CA PRO A 43 -2.94 3.93 15.19
C PRO A 43 -2.04 2.89 15.87
N VAL A 44 -1.44 1.98 15.10
CA VAL A 44 -0.49 0.97 15.62
C VAL A 44 0.81 1.62 16.11
N ILE A 45 1.34 2.59 15.38
CA ILE A 45 2.55 3.32 15.79
C ILE A 45 2.27 4.20 17.02
N THR A 46 1.10 4.85 17.06
CA THR A 46 0.66 5.63 18.22
C THR A 46 0.55 4.73 19.45
N ALA A 47 -0.05 3.55 19.33
CA ALA A 47 -0.16 2.62 20.44
C ALA A 47 1.22 2.16 20.99
N TRP A 48 2.22 1.94 20.11
CA TRP A 48 3.59 1.73 20.56
C TRP A 48 4.17 2.95 21.27
N THR A 49 3.96 4.14 20.70
CA THR A 49 4.44 5.42 21.26
C THR A 49 3.86 5.68 22.65
N ASP A 50 2.57 5.40 22.84
CA ASP A 50 1.85 5.58 24.11
C ASP A 50 2.26 4.56 25.17
N ALA A 51 2.82 3.41 24.77
CA ALA A 51 3.36 2.41 25.68
C ALA A 51 4.77 2.76 26.17
N LEU A 52 5.52 3.60 25.45
CA LEU A 52 6.93 3.89 25.76
C LEU A 52 7.14 4.41 27.19
N PRO A 53 6.34 5.34 27.74
CA PRO A 53 6.55 5.83 29.10
C PRO A 53 6.49 4.72 30.16
N ARG A 54 5.62 3.71 30.00
CA ARG A 54 5.54 2.58 30.93
C ARG A 54 6.74 1.66 30.81
N ILE A 55 7.18 1.39 29.58
CA ILE A 55 8.38 0.59 29.30
C ILE A 55 9.64 1.28 29.86
N GLU A 56 9.78 2.59 29.65
CA GLU A 56 10.89 3.40 30.15
C GLU A 56 10.90 3.45 31.69
N ALA A 57 9.73 3.56 32.33
CA ALA A 57 9.60 3.52 33.78
C ALA A 57 9.97 2.14 34.36
N ALA A 58 9.50 1.06 33.74
CA ALA A 58 9.88 -0.30 34.12
C ALA A 58 11.39 -0.52 33.98
N TYR A 59 11.97 -0.09 32.85
CA TYR A 59 13.41 -0.16 32.62
C TYR A 59 14.21 0.55 33.71
N THR A 60 13.78 1.76 34.09
CA THR A 60 14.47 2.57 35.12
C THR A 60 14.47 1.88 36.48
N ARG A 61 13.33 1.31 36.89
CA ARG A 61 13.22 0.54 38.14
C ARG A 61 14.13 -0.68 38.13
N THR A 62 14.04 -1.49 37.07
CA THR A 62 14.89 -2.68 36.89
C THR A 62 16.38 -2.33 36.90
N LEU A 63 16.78 -1.22 36.29
CA LEU A 63 18.17 -0.76 36.31
C LEU A 63 18.64 -0.37 37.72
N SER A 64 17.77 0.23 38.54
CA SER A 64 18.08 0.60 39.93
C SER A 64 18.09 -0.58 40.91
N GLU A 65 17.29 -1.62 40.62
CA GLU A 65 17.07 -2.79 41.49
C GLU A 65 17.89 -4.02 41.07
N ILE A 66 18.83 -3.84 40.12
CA ILE A 66 19.59 -4.91 39.44
C ILE A 66 20.38 -5.85 40.37
N THR A 67 20.45 -5.54 41.67
CA THR A 67 21.00 -6.45 42.69
C THR A 67 20.08 -7.60 43.07
N GLN A 68 18.76 -7.56 42.80
CA GLN A 68 17.84 -8.66 43.20
C GLN A 68 16.67 -9.00 42.24
N ASP A 69 16.28 -8.17 41.24
CA ASP A 69 15.10 -8.45 40.39
C ASP A 69 15.36 -8.92 38.95
N SER A 70 14.47 -9.78 38.46
CA SER A 70 14.42 -10.29 37.08
C SER A 70 13.88 -9.23 36.11
N PRO A 71 14.32 -9.17 34.82
CA PRO A 71 13.74 -8.30 33.78
C PRO A 71 12.26 -8.54 33.42
N ALA A 72 11.51 -9.23 34.29
CA ALA A 72 10.14 -9.67 34.08
C ALA A 72 9.18 -8.48 33.89
N ASP A 73 9.33 -7.41 34.66
CA ASP A 73 8.46 -6.24 34.58
C ASP A 73 8.54 -5.53 33.23
N VAL A 74 9.76 -5.30 32.73
CA VAL A 74 9.93 -4.63 31.43
C VAL A 74 9.39 -5.50 30.28
N ARG A 75 9.59 -6.82 30.39
CA ARG A 75 9.02 -7.78 29.43
C ARG A 75 7.49 -7.74 29.47
N ALA A 76 6.89 -7.72 30.65
CA ALA A 76 5.44 -7.66 30.81
C ALA A 76 4.82 -6.39 30.19
N GLU A 77 5.48 -5.23 30.31
CA GLU A 77 5.01 -4.00 29.66
C GLU A 77 5.07 -4.08 28.13
N ILE A 78 6.14 -4.65 27.57
CA ILE A 78 6.27 -4.84 26.12
C ILE A 78 5.22 -5.83 25.59
N ASP A 79 5.05 -6.95 26.27
CA ASP A 79 4.09 -7.99 25.88
C ASP A 79 2.65 -7.50 26.04
N GLY A 80 2.36 -6.71 27.09
CA GLY A 80 1.08 -6.05 27.29
C GLY A 80 0.75 -5.05 26.17
N ALA A 81 1.73 -4.26 25.74
CA ALA A 81 1.58 -3.35 24.60
C ALA A 81 1.32 -4.12 23.29
N ALA A 82 2.08 -5.19 23.03
CA ALA A 82 1.89 -6.04 21.86
C ALA A 82 0.47 -6.63 21.81
N ALA A 83 -0.01 -7.20 22.93
CA ALA A 83 -1.35 -7.77 23.02
C ALA A 83 -2.47 -6.73 22.81
N ALA A 84 -2.28 -5.49 23.29
CA ALA A 84 -3.23 -4.40 23.04
C ALA A 84 -3.26 -4.01 21.55
N ILE A 85 -2.11 -4.01 20.90
CA ILE A 85 -1.98 -3.69 19.47
C ILE A 85 -2.58 -4.81 18.60
N ASP A 86 -2.40 -6.08 18.94
CA ASP A 86 -3.03 -7.17 18.21
C ASP A 86 -4.56 -7.06 18.21
N ARG A 87 -5.15 -6.66 19.34
CA ARG A 87 -6.59 -6.33 19.42
C ARG A 87 -6.95 -5.12 18.57
N LEU A 88 -6.12 -4.07 18.57
CA LEU A 88 -6.31 -2.89 17.72
C LEU A 88 -6.32 -3.27 16.23
N VAL A 89 -5.40 -4.12 15.78
CA VAL A 89 -5.34 -4.55 14.37
C VAL A 89 -6.66 -5.17 13.91
N LEU A 90 -7.34 -5.94 14.78
CA LEU A 90 -8.66 -6.49 14.46
C LEU A 90 -9.71 -5.39 14.23
N LEU A 91 -9.71 -4.34 15.07
CA LEU A 91 -10.63 -3.20 14.99
C LEU A 91 -10.37 -2.30 13.77
N LEU A 92 -9.18 -2.36 13.17
CA LEU A 92 -8.82 -1.57 11.99
C LEU A 92 -9.33 -2.18 10.67
N SER A 93 -9.75 -3.46 10.68
CA SER A 93 -10.18 -4.19 9.48
C SER A 93 -11.31 -3.51 8.70
N PRO A 94 -12.37 -2.98 9.35
CA PRO A 94 -13.42 -2.25 8.64
C PRO A 94 -12.89 -0.98 7.93
N GLY A 95 -12.04 -0.21 8.62
CA GLY A 95 -11.44 1.00 8.04
C GLY A 95 -10.54 0.70 6.84
N LEU A 96 -9.80 -0.41 6.88
CA LEU A 96 -9.00 -0.87 5.75
C LEU A 96 -9.85 -1.31 4.55
N ARG A 97 -10.97 -1.99 4.80
CA ARG A 97 -11.95 -2.33 3.75
C ARG A 97 -12.56 -1.08 3.13
N ASP A 98 -12.97 -0.11 3.95
CA ASP A 98 -13.52 1.16 3.48
C ASP A 98 -12.51 1.92 2.63
N TRP A 99 -11.23 1.94 3.02
CA TRP A 99 -10.16 2.51 2.22
C TRP A 99 -10.06 1.83 0.85
N ALA A 100 -10.00 0.50 0.80
CA ALA A 100 -9.87 -0.24 -0.46
C ALA A 100 -11.07 0.01 -1.40
N LEU A 101 -12.29 0.06 -0.85
CA LEU A 101 -13.50 0.40 -1.60
C LEU A 101 -13.50 1.83 -2.12
N ARG A 102 -13.01 2.80 -1.35
CA ARG A 102 -12.85 4.19 -1.81
C ARG A 102 -11.83 4.30 -2.96
N VAL A 103 -10.74 3.54 -2.88
CA VAL A 103 -9.75 3.48 -3.97
C VAL A 103 -10.35 2.87 -5.24
N GLU A 104 -11.12 1.78 -5.12
CA GLU A 104 -11.89 1.21 -6.24
C GLU A 104 -12.82 2.25 -6.84
N GLN A 105 -13.64 2.89 -6.02
CA GLN A 105 -14.65 3.85 -6.48
C GLN A 105 -14.00 5.02 -7.23
N TRP A 106 -12.91 5.55 -6.68
CA TRP A 106 -12.12 6.60 -7.33
C TRP A 106 -11.55 6.12 -8.67
N GLN A 107 -10.91 4.94 -8.70
CA GLN A 107 -10.29 4.38 -9.90
C GLN A 107 -11.34 4.15 -10.99
N ARG A 108 -12.47 3.52 -10.63
CA ARG A 108 -13.58 3.25 -11.53
C ARG A 108 -14.15 4.52 -12.14
N GLY A 109 -14.30 5.58 -11.35
CA GLY A 109 -14.71 6.89 -11.84
C GLY A 109 -13.72 7.48 -12.86
N LYS A 110 -12.40 7.38 -12.58
CA LYS A 110 -11.37 7.86 -13.51
C LYS A 110 -11.30 7.03 -14.79
N TRP A 111 -11.42 5.71 -14.69
CA TRP A 111 -11.48 4.76 -15.80
C TRP A 111 -12.69 5.04 -16.70
N ARG A 112 -13.90 5.10 -16.13
CA ARG A 112 -15.12 5.43 -16.87
C ARG A 112 -14.97 6.74 -17.64
N GLY A 113 -14.48 7.79 -16.98
CA GLY A 113 -14.26 9.08 -17.64
C GLY A 113 -13.18 9.04 -18.72
N ALA A 114 -12.14 8.21 -18.55
CA ALA A 114 -11.10 8.02 -19.57
C ALA A 114 -11.68 7.37 -20.83
N VAL A 115 -12.43 6.28 -20.64
CA VAL A 115 -13.11 5.57 -21.73
C VAL A 115 -14.11 6.49 -22.44
N LEU A 116 -15.03 7.11 -21.70
CA LEU A 116 -16.06 7.99 -22.26
C LEU A 116 -15.44 9.11 -23.12
N SER A 117 -14.41 9.78 -22.61
CA SER A 117 -13.73 10.86 -23.37
C SER A 117 -13.03 10.36 -24.64
N ALA A 118 -12.52 9.13 -24.63
CA ALA A 118 -11.74 8.56 -25.72
C ALA A 118 -12.62 7.93 -26.81
N THR A 119 -13.72 7.29 -26.43
CA THR A 119 -14.53 6.41 -27.29
C THR A 119 -15.98 6.83 -27.41
N GLY A 120 -16.50 7.70 -26.54
CA GLY A 120 -17.93 8.01 -26.44
C GLY A 120 -18.76 6.93 -25.73
N VAL A 121 -18.16 5.80 -25.34
CA VAL A 121 -18.85 4.71 -24.64
C VAL A 121 -18.94 5.04 -23.16
N ASP A 122 -20.16 5.08 -22.61
CA ASP A 122 -20.37 5.18 -21.17
C ASP A 122 -20.46 3.78 -20.53
N LEU A 123 -19.59 3.53 -19.55
CA LEU A 123 -19.53 2.27 -18.82
C LEU A 123 -20.35 2.31 -17.52
N GLN A 124 -21.06 3.39 -17.19
CA GLN A 124 -21.70 3.59 -15.89
C GLN A 124 -22.51 2.39 -15.39
N THR A 125 -23.29 1.75 -16.25
CA THR A 125 -24.13 0.59 -15.91
C THR A 125 -23.44 -0.76 -16.15
N MET A 126 -22.24 -0.75 -16.74
CA MET A 126 -21.51 -1.94 -17.17
C MET A 126 -20.42 -2.38 -16.19
N ILE A 127 -20.00 -1.52 -15.27
CA ILE A 127 -18.89 -1.81 -14.36
C ILE A 127 -19.24 -1.50 -12.91
N GLY A 128 -18.89 -2.40 -12.00
CA GLY A 128 -19.13 -2.25 -10.57
C GLY A 128 -17.96 -2.69 -9.71
N ALA A 129 -18.08 -2.47 -8.40
CA ALA A 129 -17.09 -2.94 -7.43
C ALA A 129 -17.07 -4.48 -7.31
N GLY A 130 -18.18 -5.14 -7.62
CA GLY A 130 -18.30 -6.61 -7.56
C GLY A 130 -17.29 -7.33 -8.43
N ASP A 131 -16.99 -6.78 -9.62
CA ASP A 131 -15.99 -7.37 -10.53
C ASP A 131 -14.56 -7.22 -9.99
N MET A 132 -14.32 -6.29 -9.05
CA MET A 132 -13.02 -6.00 -8.44
C MET A 132 -12.84 -6.69 -7.09
N ARG A 133 -13.68 -7.67 -6.74
CA ARG A 133 -13.66 -8.33 -5.43
C ARG A 133 -12.28 -8.93 -5.09
N ALA A 134 -11.71 -9.70 -6.02
CA ALA A 134 -10.42 -10.36 -5.82
C ALA A 134 -9.27 -9.37 -5.53
N PRO A 135 -8.98 -8.35 -6.36
CA PRO A 135 -7.91 -7.39 -6.06
C PRO A 135 -8.15 -6.59 -4.78
N ILE A 136 -9.41 -6.31 -4.41
CA ILE A 136 -9.75 -5.64 -3.15
C ILE A 136 -9.45 -6.54 -1.95
N GLU A 137 -9.89 -7.80 -1.97
CA GLU A 137 -9.65 -8.77 -0.90
C GLU A 137 -8.14 -9.02 -0.71
N THR A 138 -7.40 -9.22 -1.80
CA THR A 138 -5.93 -9.34 -1.75
C THR A 138 -5.27 -8.11 -1.13
N ALA A 139 -5.71 -6.90 -1.50
CA ALA A 139 -5.17 -5.67 -0.93
C ALA A 139 -5.44 -5.58 0.58
N ILE A 140 -6.63 -5.95 1.04
CA ILE A 140 -6.99 -5.94 2.47
C ILE A 140 -6.13 -6.96 3.24
N GLU A 141 -6.02 -8.18 2.75
CA GLU A 141 -5.22 -9.24 3.39
C GLU A 141 -3.75 -8.84 3.50
N TRP A 142 -3.17 -8.34 2.40
CA TRP A 142 -1.79 -7.93 2.36
C TRP A 142 -1.50 -6.74 3.28
N ASN A 143 -2.38 -5.73 3.29
CA ASN A 143 -2.25 -4.61 4.22
C ASN A 143 -2.37 -5.06 5.68
N THR A 144 -3.26 -5.99 5.98
CA THR A 144 -3.39 -6.54 7.34
C THR A 144 -2.11 -7.24 7.78
N SER A 145 -1.48 -8.03 6.89
CA SER A 145 -0.17 -8.64 7.14
C SER A 145 0.92 -7.59 7.37
N LEU A 146 0.98 -6.56 6.53
CA LEU A 146 1.95 -5.48 6.65
C LEU A 146 1.79 -4.66 7.94
N ILE A 147 0.57 -4.45 8.41
CA ILE A 147 0.31 -3.74 9.67
C ILE A 147 0.88 -4.56 10.84
N ARG A 148 0.68 -5.89 10.84
CA ARG A 148 1.27 -6.78 11.85
C ARG A 148 2.79 -6.78 11.78
N ASP A 149 3.38 -6.90 10.59
CA ASP A 149 4.83 -6.85 10.41
C ASP A 149 5.44 -5.52 10.89
N VAL A 150 4.78 -4.38 10.63
CA VAL A 150 5.22 -3.10 11.20
C VAL A 150 5.23 -3.12 12.73
N SER A 151 4.19 -3.69 13.35
CA SER A 151 4.13 -3.83 14.80
C SER A 151 5.22 -4.76 15.34
N ASP A 152 5.42 -5.93 14.72
CA ASP A 152 6.42 -6.91 15.12
C ASP A 152 7.83 -6.33 15.05
N GLN A 153 8.13 -5.55 14.03
CA GLN A 153 9.42 -4.88 13.90
C GLN A 153 9.62 -3.77 14.93
N ALA A 154 8.57 -3.03 15.28
CA ALA A 154 8.64 -2.07 16.37
C ALA A 154 8.91 -2.79 17.70
N ARG A 155 8.13 -3.83 18.01
CA ARG A 155 8.32 -4.69 19.19
C ARG A 155 9.75 -5.20 19.29
N GLN A 156 10.27 -5.80 18.22
CA GLN A 156 11.60 -6.39 18.22
C GLN A 156 12.69 -5.34 18.48
N ARG A 157 12.58 -4.16 17.88
CA ARG A 157 13.56 -3.08 18.10
C ARG A 157 13.49 -2.52 19.52
N ILE A 158 12.29 -2.33 20.05
CA ILE A 158 12.07 -1.87 21.42
C ILE A 158 12.66 -2.90 22.41
N SER A 159 12.33 -4.18 22.24
CA SER A 159 12.88 -5.27 23.04
C SER A 159 14.40 -5.31 23.01
N ASN A 160 15.00 -5.24 21.82
CA ASN A 160 16.46 -5.24 21.68
C ASN A 160 17.08 -4.06 22.43
N ALA A 161 16.59 -2.83 22.20
CA ALA A 161 17.10 -1.63 22.88
C ALA A 161 17.02 -1.75 24.41
N VAL A 162 15.91 -2.28 24.93
CA VAL A 162 15.69 -2.49 26.37
C VAL A 162 16.64 -3.54 26.94
N PHE A 163 16.67 -4.75 26.36
CA PHE A 163 17.43 -5.87 26.93
C PHE A 163 18.94 -5.70 26.75
N ASP A 164 19.38 -5.12 25.62
CA ASP A 164 20.78 -4.72 25.46
C ASP A 164 21.16 -3.62 26.46
N GLY A 165 20.25 -2.68 26.69
CA GLY A 165 20.40 -1.65 27.71
C GLY A 165 20.57 -2.22 29.11
N LEU A 166 19.77 -3.22 29.50
CA LEU A 166 19.89 -3.87 30.81
C LEU A 166 21.21 -4.63 30.92
N ARG A 167 21.57 -5.40 29.89
CA ARG A 167 22.83 -6.16 29.82
C ARG A 167 24.06 -5.25 30.00
N ASN A 168 24.04 -4.08 29.36
CA ASN A 168 25.15 -3.14 29.36
C ASN A 168 25.08 -2.09 30.47
N ARG A 169 24.02 -2.11 31.30
CA ARG A 169 23.73 -1.07 32.30
C ARG A 169 23.70 0.34 31.70
N THR A 170 23.16 0.45 30.49
CA THR A 170 23.06 1.70 29.74
C THR A 170 22.21 2.70 30.53
N PRO A 171 22.56 4.01 30.56
CA PRO A 171 21.71 5.01 31.21
C PRO A 171 20.29 5.02 30.62
N ALA A 172 19.28 5.10 31.49
CA ALA A 172 17.85 5.08 31.08
C ALA A 172 17.52 6.12 30.00
N ARG A 173 18.12 7.31 30.08
CA ARG A 173 17.96 8.37 29.08
C ARG A 173 18.37 7.95 27.66
N GLU A 174 19.38 7.08 27.54
CA GLU A 174 19.93 6.62 26.26
C GLU A 174 19.07 5.50 25.68
N VAL A 175 18.62 4.55 26.52
CA VAL A 175 17.65 3.53 26.10
C VAL A 175 16.33 4.14 25.67
N ALA A 176 15.83 5.13 26.42
CA ALA A 176 14.63 5.87 26.08
C ALA A 176 14.74 6.54 24.68
N LYS A 177 15.92 7.07 24.35
CA LYS A 177 16.19 7.61 23.01
C LYS A 177 16.09 6.52 21.94
N SER A 178 16.77 5.39 22.13
CA SER A 178 16.74 4.26 21.17
C SER A 178 15.34 3.67 20.99
N VAL A 179 14.55 3.60 22.06
CA VAL A 179 13.17 3.12 22.04
C VAL A 179 12.25 4.08 21.27
N ARG A 180 12.40 5.39 21.43
CA ARG A 180 11.68 6.39 20.61
C ARG A 180 12.08 6.32 19.14
N GLU A 181 13.38 6.21 18.85
CA GLU A 181 13.88 6.04 17.49
C GLU A 181 13.28 4.80 16.81
N ALA A 182 13.07 3.70 17.54
CA ALA A 182 12.41 2.50 17.02
C ALA A 182 10.97 2.79 16.55
N ALA A 183 10.20 3.55 17.33
CA ALA A 183 8.83 3.95 16.99
C ALA A 183 8.81 4.91 15.77
N ASP A 184 9.73 5.88 15.73
CA ASP A 184 9.86 6.83 14.62
C ASP A 184 10.23 6.12 13.30
N MET A 185 11.13 5.15 13.35
CA MET A 185 11.45 4.31 12.19
C MET A 185 10.23 3.51 11.72
N GLY A 186 9.40 3.03 12.65
CA GLY A 186 8.11 2.39 12.37
C GLY A 186 7.19 3.35 11.61
N ARG A 187 7.05 4.58 12.09
CA ARG A 187 6.27 5.64 11.42
C ARG A 187 6.74 5.90 9.99
N ALA A 188 8.05 6.10 9.80
CA ALA A 188 8.64 6.36 8.48
C ALA A 188 8.48 5.18 7.52
N ARG A 189 8.53 3.95 8.02
CA ARG A 189 8.23 2.74 7.24
C ARG A 189 6.76 2.72 6.82
N SER A 190 5.83 2.98 7.74
CA SER A 190 4.39 2.97 7.47
C SER A 190 3.97 3.95 6.38
N VAL A 191 4.53 5.17 6.36
CA VAL A 191 4.25 6.14 5.29
C VAL A 191 4.66 5.60 3.92
N ARG A 192 5.86 5.00 3.83
CA ARG A 192 6.37 4.42 2.58
C ARG A 192 5.55 3.22 2.14
N ILE A 193 5.14 2.36 3.09
CA ILE A 193 4.26 1.22 2.81
C ILE A 193 2.93 1.72 2.26
N ALA A 194 2.28 2.71 2.89
CA ALA A 194 0.99 3.19 2.43
C ALA A 194 1.03 3.73 0.98
N SER A 195 2.11 4.42 0.60
CA SER A 195 2.33 4.85 -0.80
C SER A 195 2.55 3.70 -1.76
N ASP A 196 3.27 2.66 -1.35
CA ASP A 196 3.47 1.42 -2.13
C ASP A 196 2.16 0.67 -2.33
N GLN A 197 1.34 0.54 -1.27
CA GLN A 197 0.07 -0.16 -1.31
C GLN A 197 -0.95 0.55 -2.20
N LEU A 198 -1.00 1.90 -2.19
CA LEU A 198 -1.81 2.66 -3.15
C LEU A 198 -1.40 2.37 -4.61
N SER A 199 -0.11 2.32 -4.89
CA SER A 199 0.40 2.05 -6.25
C SER A 199 0.01 0.63 -6.70
N LYS A 200 0.16 -0.36 -5.82
CA LYS A 200 -0.19 -1.76 -6.10
C LYS A 200 -1.67 -1.96 -6.37
N ILE A 201 -2.56 -1.49 -5.48
CA ILE A 201 -4.00 -1.70 -5.66
C ILE A 201 -4.50 -0.99 -6.93
N THR A 202 -4.03 0.23 -7.21
CA THR A 202 -4.48 0.98 -8.39
C THR A 202 -3.97 0.37 -9.70
N SER A 203 -2.75 -0.16 -9.72
CA SER A 203 -2.24 -0.94 -10.87
C SER A 203 -3.04 -2.23 -11.07
N SER A 204 -3.32 -2.99 -10.01
CA SER A 204 -4.10 -4.23 -10.11
C SER A 204 -5.53 -3.97 -10.61
N LEU A 205 -6.19 -2.92 -10.10
CA LEU A 205 -7.51 -2.50 -10.59
C LEU A 205 -7.48 -2.04 -12.05
N ALA A 206 -6.42 -1.34 -12.47
CA ALA A 206 -6.26 -0.91 -13.87
C ALA A 206 -6.06 -2.10 -14.82
N ASP A 207 -5.22 -3.07 -14.44
CA ASP A 207 -4.99 -4.29 -15.21
C ASP A 207 -6.28 -5.12 -15.36
N GLU A 208 -7.04 -5.29 -14.27
CA GLU A 208 -8.29 -6.04 -14.31
C GLU A 208 -9.33 -5.34 -15.19
N ARG A 209 -9.53 -4.03 -15.02
CA ARG A 209 -10.45 -3.23 -15.86
C ARG A 209 -10.08 -3.27 -17.34
N ARG A 210 -8.78 -3.25 -17.65
CA ARG A 210 -8.28 -3.36 -19.02
C ARG A 210 -8.68 -4.71 -19.62
N ARG A 211 -8.48 -5.80 -18.89
CA ARG A 211 -8.82 -7.17 -19.33
C ARG A 211 -10.33 -7.39 -19.46
N GLU A 212 -11.12 -6.87 -18.52
CA GLU A 212 -12.58 -6.89 -18.60
C GLU A 212 -13.10 -6.24 -19.89
N ALA A 213 -12.45 -5.14 -20.29
CA ALA A 213 -12.79 -4.37 -21.49
C ALA A 213 -12.27 -4.97 -22.80
N GLY A 214 -11.62 -6.15 -22.76
CA GLY A 214 -11.05 -6.79 -23.95
C GLY A 214 -9.83 -6.06 -24.51
N ILE A 215 -9.17 -5.24 -23.70
CA ILE A 215 -7.98 -4.50 -24.12
C ILE A 215 -6.75 -5.35 -23.76
N ASP A 216 -5.98 -5.79 -24.75
CA ASP A 216 -4.72 -6.50 -24.47
C ASP A 216 -3.51 -5.55 -24.40
N ALA A 217 -3.50 -4.51 -25.24
CA ALA A 217 -2.39 -3.58 -25.32
C ALA A 217 -2.39 -2.53 -24.18
N TRP A 218 -1.20 -2.22 -23.68
CA TRP A 218 -0.96 -1.18 -22.69
C TRP A 218 0.41 -0.55 -22.89
N ARG A 219 0.53 0.70 -22.46
CA ARG A 219 1.75 1.49 -22.55
C ARG A 219 2.35 1.69 -21.17
N TRP A 220 3.64 1.44 -21.01
CA TRP A 220 4.33 1.66 -19.74
C TRP A 220 4.46 3.15 -19.46
N ARG A 221 4.03 3.59 -18.27
CA ARG A 221 4.20 4.97 -17.79
C ARG A 221 5.11 5.00 -16.58
N HIS A 222 6.28 5.61 -16.75
CA HIS A 222 7.20 5.84 -15.65
C HIS A 222 6.63 6.87 -14.66
N SER A 223 6.84 6.63 -13.38
CA SER A 223 6.35 7.49 -12.29
C SER A 223 6.93 8.91 -12.26
N GLY A 224 8.12 9.12 -12.85
CA GLY A 224 8.87 10.37 -12.70
C GLY A 224 9.57 10.52 -11.34
N LYS A 225 9.68 9.44 -10.54
CA LYS A 225 10.33 9.49 -9.23
C LYS A 225 11.82 9.83 -9.31
N LEU A 226 12.34 10.48 -8.26
CA LEU A 226 13.73 10.95 -8.16
C LEU A 226 14.77 9.82 -8.27
N HIS A 227 14.48 8.66 -7.69
CA HIS A 227 15.36 7.48 -7.73
C HIS A 227 14.67 6.32 -8.49
N PRO A 228 14.67 6.36 -9.84
CA PRO A 228 14.02 5.37 -10.68
C PRO A 228 14.88 4.12 -10.86
N ARG A 229 14.24 3.03 -11.30
CA ARG A 229 14.97 1.87 -11.84
C ARG A 229 15.26 2.16 -13.31
N ALA A 230 16.49 1.94 -13.76
CA ALA A 230 16.93 2.34 -15.10
C ALA A 230 16.12 1.64 -16.22
N ASP A 231 15.80 0.37 -16.03
CA ASP A 231 14.94 -0.40 -16.93
C ASP A 231 13.52 0.17 -16.99
N HIS A 232 12.95 0.63 -15.86
CA HIS A 232 11.62 1.26 -15.84
C HIS A 232 11.59 2.59 -16.61
N VAL A 233 12.68 3.34 -16.59
CA VAL A 233 12.84 4.55 -17.42
C VAL A 233 12.91 4.16 -18.89
N ALA A 234 13.74 3.17 -19.24
CA ALA A 234 13.92 2.69 -20.61
C ALA A 234 12.65 2.06 -21.22
N ARG A 235 11.70 1.62 -20.38
CA ARG A 235 10.39 1.09 -20.81
C ARG A 235 9.35 2.20 -21.00
N ASN A 236 9.56 3.39 -20.46
CA ASN A 236 8.58 4.46 -20.50
C ASN A 236 8.15 4.77 -21.95
N GLY A 237 6.83 4.78 -22.18
CA GLY A 237 6.24 5.04 -23.48
C GLY A 237 6.19 3.85 -24.44
N LYS A 238 6.85 2.73 -24.12
CA LYS A 238 6.77 1.49 -24.91
C LYS A 238 5.46 0.76 -24.65
N GLU A 239 4.97 0.08 -25.67
CA GLU A 239 3.73 -0.69 -25.63
C GLU A 239 4.02 -2.18 -25.48
N TYR A 240 3.12 -2.84 -24.76
CA TYR A 240 3.19 -4.25 -24.36
C TYR A 240 1.79 -4.84 -24.41
N THR A 241 1.72 -6.15 -24.54
CA THR A 241 0.54 -6.99 -24.31
C THR A 241 0.73 -7.78 -23.02
N ASP A 242 -0.28 -8.53 -22.57
CA ASP A 242 -0.08 -9.45 -21.44
C ASP A 242 0.99 -10.54 -21.76
N GLU A 243 1.14 -10.88 -23.04
CA GLU A 243 2.09 -11.89 -23.56
C GLU A 243 3.52 -11.35 -23.71
N THR A 244 3.67 -10.11 -24.20
CA THR A 244 4.99 -9.48 -24.43
C THR A 244 5.51 -8.69 -23.23
N ALA A 245 4.72 -8.63 -22.15
CA ALA A 245 5.09 -7.94 -20.93
C ALA A 245 6.41 -8.46 -20.35
N PRO A 246 7.30 -7.57 -19.85
CA PRO A 246 8.44 -8.01 -19.06
C PRO A 246 7.97 -8.71 -17.78
N LYS A 247 8.87 -9.48 -17.17
CA LYS A 247 8.59 -10.26 -15.94
C LYS A 247 8.01 -9.40 -14.81
N ASP A 248 8.51 -8.18 -14.65
CA ASP A 248 8.03 -7.23 -13.67
C ASP A 248 7.05 -6.22 -14.29
N ARG A 249 5.89 -6.07 -13.66
CA ARG A 249 4.82 -5.19 -14.13
C ARG A 249 4.83 -3.81 -13.47
N PRO A 250 4.25 -2.79 -14.13
CA PRO A 250 4.13 -1.45 -13.54
C PRO A 250 3.41 -1.49 -12.18
N GLY A 251 4.01 -0.86 -11.16
CA GLY A 251 3.41 -0.75 -9.83
C GLY A 251 3.51 -2.00 -8.94
N GLN A 252 4.06 -3.12 -9.42
CA GLN A 252 4.11 -4.38 -8.64
C GLN A 252 5.36 -4.50 -7.75
N LEU A 253 6.51 -4.02 -8.23
CA LEU A 253 7.75 -4.04 -7.43
C LEU A 253 7.69 -3.05 -6.25
N PRO A 254 8.43 -3.31 -5.15
CA PRO A 254 8.48 -2.38 -4.01
C PRO A 254 8.81 -0.95 -4.42
N PHE A 255 8.04 0.02 -3.92
CA PHE A 255 8.18 1.45 -4.18
C PHE A 255 8.16 1.80 -5.68
N CYS A 256 7.42 1.03 -6.48
CA CYS A 256 7.19 1.31 -7.89
C CYS A 256 5.92 2.15 -8.06
N GLY A 257 6.04 3.36 -8.60
CA GLY A 257 4.88 4.19 -8.96
C GLY A 257 4.52 4.13 -10.45
N CYS A 258 5.13 3.22 -11.22
CA CYS A 258 4.87 3.08 -12.65
C CYS A 258 3.45 2.55 -12.89
N ARG A 259 2.85 2.88 -14.03
CA ARG A 259 1.46 2.52 -14.38
C ARG A 259 1.38 1.88 -15.77
N GLY A 260 0.41 1.00 -15.96
CA GLY A 260 -0.01 0.50 -17.26
C GLY A 260 -1.12 1.37 -17.82
N GLN A 261 -0.85 2.12 -18.89
CA GLN A 261 -1.85 2.95 -19.54
C GLN A 261 -2.50 2.16 -20.68
N ALA A 262 -3.80 1.87 -20.57
CA ALA A 262 -4.49 1.04 -21.57
C ALA A 262 -4.46 1.66 -22.98
N VAL A 263 -4.26 0.80 -23.98
CA VAL A 263 -4.24 1.14 -25.40
C VAL A 263 -5.30 0.31 -26.11
N ILE A 264 -6.36 0.96 -26.58
CA ILE A 264 -7.42 0.30 -27.35
C ILE A 264 -6.95 0.18 -28.79
N THR A 265 -6.87 -1.03 -29.32
CA THR A 265 -6.58 -1.31 -30.73
C THR A 265 -7.88 -1.54 -31.51
N PHE A 266 -7.91 -1.10 -32.77
CA PHE A 266 -9.08 -1.15 -33.66
C PHE A 266 -8.72 -1.86 -34.96
N ASP A 267 -8.11 -3.03 -34.87
CA ASP A 267 -7.74 -3.84 -36.02
C ASP A 267 -8.98 -4.32 -36.78
#